data_AF-Q6SLL3-F1
#
_entry.id   AF-Q6SLL3-F1
#
_cell.length_a   1.000
_cell.length_b   1.000
_cell.length_c   1.000
_cell.angle_alpha   90.00
_cell.angle_beta   90.00
_cell.angle_gamma   90.00
#
_symmetry.space_group_name_H-M   'P 1'
#
loop_
_entity.id
_entity.type
_entity.pdbx_description
1 polymer ?
#
loop_
_entity_poly.entity_id
_entity_poly.type
_entity_poly.pdbx_seq_one_letter_code
_entity_poly.pdbx_strand_id
1 'polypeptide(L)'
;FHAKGTLQKSLTGHVISWEDLRKMGSSLARGIAHLHSDHTLCGRPKMPIVPRDLKSSNILLKNDLTCCLCDFGLSLRLDPTLSVDDLANSGQVGTARYMAPEVLESRMNLHNVESFKQTDVYSMALVLWEMTSRCNA
;
A
#
# COMPACT_ATOMS: atom_id res chain seq x y z
N PHE A 1 -17.55 9.24 2.32
CA PHE A 1 -16.69 10.43 2.15
C PHE A 1 -15.82 10.60 3.40
N HIS A 2 -14.52 10.87 3.24
CA HIS A 2 -13.59 11.13 4.37
C HIS A 2 -13.13 12.59 4.31
N ALA A 3 -13.58 13.41 5.28
CA ALA A 3 -13.43 14.87 5.24
C ALA A 3 -11.98 15.35 5.34
N LYS A 4 -11.10 14.60 6.02
CA LYS A 4 -9.66 14.91 6.12
C LYS A 4 -8.90 14.66 4.80
N GLY A 5 -9.53 14.04 3.81
CA GLY A 5 -8.95 13.81 2.49
C GLY A 5 -7.79 12.82 2.51
N THR A 6 -6.81 13.06 1.63
CA THR A 6 -5.64 12.17 1.48
C THR A 6 -4.61 12.41 2.58
N LEU A 7 -3.86 11.36 2.90
CA LEU A 7 -2.76 11.41 3.85
C LEU A 7 -1.71 12.46 3.44
N GLN A 8 -1.36 12.53 2.15
CA GLN A 8 -0.42 13.52 1.63
C GLN A 8 -0.87 14.96 1.96
N LYS A 9 -2.13 15.30 1.68
CA LYS A 9 -2.67 16.64 1.98
C LYS A 9 -2.65 16.93 3.48
N SER A 10 -3.00 15.93 4.30
CA SER A 10 -2.99 16.07 5.75
C SER A 10 -1.58 16.33 6.29
N LEU A 11 -0.57 15.58 5.82
CA LEU A 11 0.82 15.68 6.28
C LEU A 11 1.51 16.98 5.85
N THR A 12 1.18 17.53 4.68
CA THR A 12 1.72 18.83 4.23
C THR A 12 1.29 19.97 5.15
N GLY A 13 0.04 19.95 5.64
CA GLY A 13 -0.53 21.04 6.44
C GLY A 13 -0.34 20.92 7.95
N HIS A 14 0.10 19.77 8.47
CA HIS A 14 0.07 19.48 9.90
C HIS A 14 1.35 18.81 10.38
N VAL A 15 1.68 19.03 11.65
CA VAL A 15 2.63 18.24 12.42
C VAL A 15 1.80 17.28 13.29
N ILE A 16 2.18 16.01 13.33
CA ILE A 16 1.44 14.96 14.04
C ILE A 16 2.12 14.62 15.37
N SER A 17 1.32 14.16 16.33
CA SER A 17 1.86 13.62 17.59
C SER A 17 2.38 12.19 17.41
N TRP A 18 3.15 11.71 18.38
CA TRP A 18 3.53 10.29 18.44
C TRP A 18 2.32 9.35 18.45
N GLU A 19 1.24 9.72 19.15
CA GLU A 19 0.03 8.91 19.20
C GLU A 19 -0.65 8.79 17.82
N ASP A 20 -0.69 9.90 17.09
CA ASP A 20 -1.25 9.94 15.73
C ASP A 20 -0.40 9.11 14.77
N LEU A 21 0.94 9.23 14.83
CA LEU A 21 1.86 8.41 14.05
C LEU A 21 1.59 6.92 14.29
N ARG A 22 1.44 6.50 15.55
CA ARG A 22 1.16 5.11 15.91
C ARG A 22 -0.20 4.64 15.36
N LYS A 23 -1.24 5.48 15.44
CA LYS A 23 -2.59 5.16 14.91
C LYS A 23 -2.58 5.05 13.39
N MET A 24 -1.98 6.01 12.69
CA MET A 24 -1.90 6.08 11.24
C MET A 24 -1.06 4.92 10.69
N GLY A 25 0.16 4.72 11.20
CA GLY A 25 1.05 3.65 10.77
C GLY A 25 0.47 2.25 11.00
N SER A 26 -0.09 1.99 12.19
CA SER A 26 -0.67 0.67 12.49
C SER A 26 -1.95 0.37 11.69
N SER A 27 -2.76 1.37 11.36
CA SER A 27 -3.95 1.18 10.52
C SER A 27 -3.59 0.99 9.05
N LEU A 28 -2.57 1.70 8.53
CA LEU A 28 -2.01 1.47 7.20
C LEU A 28 -1.50 0.02 7.07
N ALA A 29 -0.64 -0.41 7.98
CA ALA A 29 -0.07 -1.76 7.97
C ALA A 29 -1.16 -2.85 8.03
N ARG A 30 -2.19 -2.67 8.89
CA ARG A 30 -3.34 -3.60 8.95
C ARG A 30 -4.14 -3.62 7.65
N GLY A 31 -4.31 -2.48 7.00
CA GLY A 31 -5.00 -2.41 5.70
C GLY A 31 -4.25 -3.20 4.62
N ILE A 32 -2.93 -3.04 4.55
CA ILE A 32 -2.09 -3.76 3.58
C ILE A 32 -2.06 -5.26 3.90
N ALA A 33 -1.87 -5.62 5.17
CA ALA A 33 -1.92 -7.02 5.61
C ALA A 33 -3.27 -7.68 5.26
N HIS A 34 -4.38 -6.95 5.39
CA HIS A 34 -5.70 -7.44 4.99
C HIS A 34 -5.80 -7.68 3.48
N LEU A 35 -5.26 -6.79 2.64
CA LEU A 35 -5.27 -6.98 1.19
C LEU A 35 -4.43 -8.19 0.76
N HIS A 36 -3.25 -8.32 1.36
CA HIS A 36 -2.28 -9.39 1.11
C HIS A 36 -2.70 -10.77 1.64
N SER A 37 -3.63 -10.81 2.60
CA SER A 37 -4.14 -12.05 3.19
C SER A 37 -4.90 -12.91 2.18
N ASP A 38 -4.66 -14.22 2.25
CA ASP A 38 -5.36 -15.27 1.52
C ASP A 38 -6.61 -15.78 2.27
N HIS A 39 -6.93 -15.17 3.41
CA HIS A 39 -8.11 -15.48 4.19
C HIS A 39 -8.74 -14.22 4.80
N THR A 40 -10.05 -14.27 5.02
CA THR A 40 -10.77 -13.28 5.81
C THR A 40 -10.49 -13.48 7.30
N LEU A 41 -10.85 -12.48 8.12
CA LEU A 41 -10.72 -12.57 9.58
C LEU A 41 -11.51 -13.74 10.22
N CYS A 42 -12.54 -14.25 9.53
CA CYS A 42 -13.31 -15.42 9.97
C CYS A 42 -12.81 -16.74 9.35
N GLY A 43 -11.61 -16.75 8.75
CA GLY A 43 -10.95 -17.95 8.23
C GLY A 43 -11.46 -18.42 6.86
N ARG A 44 -12.28 -17.62 6.15
CA ARG A 44 -12.73 -17.99 4.80
C ARG A 44 -11.63 -17.68 3.79
N PRO A 45 -11.40 -18.52 2.78
CA PRO A 45 -10.48 -18.19 1.69
C PRO A 45 -10.83 -16.85 1.03
N LYS A 46 -9.81 -16.05 0.75
CA LYS A 46 -9.88 -14.77 0.06
C LYS A 46 -8.74 -14.72 -0.95
N MET A 47 -8.97 -14.14 -2.12
CA MET A 47 -7.88 -13.91 -3.06
C MET A 47 -7.02 -12.72 -2.61
N PRO A 48 -5.69 -12.86 -2.50
CA PRO A 48 -4.81 -11.74 -2.19
C PRO A 48 -4.88 -10.66 -3.27
N ILE A 49 -4.72 -9.41 -2.86
CA ILE A 49 -4.73 -8.23 -3.74
C ILE A 49 -3.47 -7.42 -3.45
N VAL A 50 -2.75 -7.03 -4.49
CA VAL A 50 -1.61 -6.13 -4.41
C VAL A 50 -2.00 -4.77 -5.00
N PRO A 51 -1.97 -3.66 -4.23
CA PRO A 51 -2.28 -2.33 -4.71
C PRO A 51 -1.50 -1.87 -5.95
N ARG A 52 -0.18 -2.12 -6.00
CA ARG A 52 0.76 -1.69 -7.05
C ARG A 52 0.94 -0.18 -7.25
N ASP A 53 0.16 0.67 -6.60
CA ASP A 53 0.33 2.14 -6.62
C ASP A 53 0.12 2.74 -5.22
N LEU A 54 0.77 2.14 -4.22
CA LEU A 54 0.70 2.59 -2.84
C LEU A 54 1.54 3.88 -2.66
N LYS A 55 0.87 4.95 -2.26
CA LYS A 55 1.47 6.28 -2.02
C LYS A 55 0.58 7.10 -1.09
N SER A 56 1.11 8.15 -0.48
CA SER A 56 0.36 8.99 0.46
C SER A 56 -0.86 9.70 -0.14
N SER A 57 -0.92 9.91 -1.48
CA SER A 57 -2.12 10.41 -2.16
C SER A 57 -3.21 9.36 -2.37
N ASN A 58 -2.89 8.07 -2.32
CA ASN A 58 -3.84 6.95 -2.45
C ASN A 58 -4.25 6.37 -1.09
N ILE A 59 -4.01 7.11 -0.02
CA ILE A 59 -4.41 6.76 1.34
C ILE A 59 -5.32 7.88 1.85
N LEU A 60 -6.51 7.54 2.32
CA LEU A 60 -7.44 8.47 2.96
C LEU A 60 -7.26 8.43 4.48
N LEU A 61 -7.41 9.60 5.11
CA LEU A 61 -7.42 9.74 6.55
C LEU A 61 -8.87 9.84 7.06
N LYS A 62 -9.24 8.93 7.97
CA LYS A 62 -10.56 8.95 8.62
C LYS A 62 -10.60 9.96 9.76
N ASN A 63 -11.81 10.26 10.25
CA ASN A 63 -12.00 11.23 11.33
C ASN A 63 -11.32 10.82 12.65
N ASP A 64 -11.18 9.51 12.88
CA ASP A 64 -10.49 8.91 14.03
C ASP A 64 -8.96 8.78 13.85
N LEU A 65 -8.41 9.41 12.80
CA LEU A 65 -6.99 9.40 12.42
C LEU A 65 -6.45 8.02 12.02
N THR A 66 -7.33 7.09 11.67
CA THR A 66 -6.93 5.84 11.02
C THR A 66 -6.89 5.97 9.49
N CYS A 67 -6.03 5.18 8.86
CA CYS A 67 -5.86 5.14 7.41
C CYS A 67 -6.86 4.18 6.74
N CYS A 68 -7.23 4.52 5.51
CA CYS A 68 -7.96 3.66 4.59
C CYS A 68 -7.28 3.72 3.21
N LEU A 69 -7.03 2.56 2.60
CA LEU A 69 -6.52 2.48 1.23
C LEU A 69 -7.63 2.87 0.25
N CYS A 70 -7.28 3.60 -0.80
CA CYS A 70 -8.16 3.89 -1.92
C CYS A 70 -7.40 3.78 -3.25
N ASP A 71 -8.12 3.97 -4.36
CA ASP A 71 -7.59 3.88 -5.72
C ASP A 71 -6.97 2.52 -6.06
N PHE A 72 -7.84 1.60 -6.48
CA PHE A 72 -7.46 0.24 -6.87
C PHE A 72 -7.37 0.06 -8.39
N GLY A 73 -7.26 1.16 -9.15
CA GLY A 73 -7.30 1.11 -10.62
C GLY A 73 -6.14 0.33 -11.25
N LEU A 74 -5.02 0.21 -10.54
CA LEU A 74 -3.84 -0.55 -10.96
C LEU A 74 -3.66 -1.84 -10.16
N SER A 75 -4.54 -2.15 -9.22
CA SER A 75 -4.36 -3.30 -8.34
C SER A 75 -4.45 -4.63 -9.09
N LEU A 76 -3.65 -5.59 -8.66
CA LEU A 76 -3.65 -6.94 -9.22
C LEU A 76 -4.21 -7.90 -8.17
N ARG A 77 -5.17 -8.73 -8.61
CA ARG A 77 -5.66 -9.86 -7.83
C ARG A 77 -4.75 -11.05 -8.12
N LEU A 78 -4.13 -11.63 -7.10
CA LEU A 78 -3.21 -12.75 -7.24
C LEU A 78 -3.99 -14.05 -7.43
N ASP A 79 -4.61 -14.18 -8.61
CA ASP A 79 -5.34 -15.35 -9.03
C ASP A 79 -4.34 -16.47 -9.38
N PRO A 80 -4.47 -17.69 -8.82
CA PRO A 80 -3.58 -18.81 -9.12
C PRO A 80 -3.56 -19.21 -10.61
N THR A 81 -4.54 -18.76 -11.40
CA THR A 81 -4.62 -19.01 -12.84
C THR A 81 -3.77 -18.07 -13.68
N LEU A 82 -3.21 -17.00 -13.10
CA LEU A 82 -2.35 -16.06 -13.82
C LEU A 82 -1.05 -16.75 -14.27
N SER A 83 -0.77 -16.68 -15.56
CA SER A 83 0.51 -17.12 -16.11
C SER A 83 1.60 -16.08 -15.87
N VAL A 84 2.86 -16.51 -16.02
CA VAL A 84 4.02 -15.60 -15.99
C VAL A 84 3.90 -14.54 -17.10
N ASP A 85 3.35 -14.92 -18.26
CA ASP A 85 3.12 -13.99 -19.37
C ASP A 85 2.05 -12.96 -19.03
N ASP A 86 0.96 -13.34 -18.36
CA ASP A 86 -0.06 -12.39 -17.87
C ASP A 86 0.55 -11.39 -16.88
N LEU A 87 1.41 -11.87 -15.97
CA LEU A 87 2.11 -11.04 -15.00
C LEU A 87 3.11 -10.09 -15.67
N ALA A 88 3.87 -10.57 -16.67
CA ALA A 88 4.79 -9.74 -17.44
C ALA A 88 4.04 -8.67 -18.25
N ASN A 89 2.94 -9.05 -18.91
CA ASN A 89 2.09 -8.15 -19.69
C ASN A 89 1.32 -7.14 -18.83
N SER A 90 1.17 -7.40 -17.52
CA SER A 90 0.58 -6.46 -16.58
C SER A 90 1.39 -5.17 -16.41
N GLY A 91 2.64 -5.16 -16.88
CA GLY A 91 3.50 -4.00 -17.05
C GLY A 91 4.10 -3.42 -15.77
N GLN A 92 5.11 -2.57 -15.96
CA GLN A 92 5.69 -1.74 -14.90
C GLN A 92 4.76 -0.55 -14.65
N VAL A 93 3.73 -0.76 -13.82
CA VAL A 93 2.72 0.25 -13.46
C VAL A 93 2.97 0.85 -12.09
N GLY A 94 2.35 2.01 -11.83
CA GLY A 94 2.41 2.72 -10.56
C GLY A 94 3.21 4.02 -10.64
N THR A 95 3.40 4.67 -9.51
CA THR A 95 4.10 5.95 -9.42
C THR A 95 5.59 5.74 -9.21
N ALA A 96 6.43 6.17 -10.17
CA ALA A 96 7.88 5.93 -10.18
C ALA A 96 8.60 6.24 -8.85
N ARG A 97 8.20 7.31 -8.14
CA ARG A 97 8.79 7.70 -6.84
C ARG A 97 8.65 6.61 -5.76
N TYR A 98 7.61 5.79 -5.83
CA TYR A 98 7.29 4.76 -4.84
C TYR A 98 7.66 3.36 -5.30
N MET A 99 8.15 3.19 -6.54
CA MET A 99 8.51 1.89 -7.06
C MET A 99 9.71 1.30 -6.31
N ALA A 100 9.59 0.03 -5.95
CA ALA A 100 10.68 -0.75 -5.39
C ALA A 100 11.84 -0.88 -6.41
N PRO A 101 13.09 -1.04 -5.96
CA PRO A 101 14.25 -1.09 -6.86
C PRO A 101 14.13 -2.21 -7.90
N GLU A 102 13.65 -3.39 -7.53
CA GLU A 102 13.42 -4.52 -8.43
C GLU A 102 12.35 -4.24 -9.50
N VAL A 103 11.42 -3.31 -9.24
CA VAL A 103 10.44 -2.83 -10.22
C VAL A 103 11.14 -1.88 -11.20
N LEU A 104 11.90 -0.92 -10.68
CA LEU A 104 12.62 0.07 -11.49
C LEU A 104 13.64 -0.56 -12.43
N GLU A 105 14.27 -1.65 -12.00
CA GLU A 105 15.29 -2.38 -12.75
C GLU A 105 14.71 -3.51 -13.62
N SER A 106 13.38 -3.71 -13.60
CA SER A 106 12.72 -4.82 -14.30
C SER A 106 13.27 -6.20 -13.91
N ARG A 107 13.61 -6.37 -12.63
CA ARG A 107 14.19 -7.60 -12.04
C ARG A 107 13.23 -8.35 -11.11
N MET A 108 11.93 -8.08 -11.18
CA MET A 108 10.93 -8.79 -10.39
C MET A 108 10.89 -10.28 -10.71
N ASN A 109 10.82 -11.12 -9.67
CA ASN A 109 10.60 -12.55 -9.83
C ASN A 109 9.11 -12.84 -10.08
N LEU A 110 8.74 -13.02 -11.34
CA LEU A 110 7.36 -13.28 -11.75
C LEU A 110 6.87 -14.70 -11.41
N HIS A 111 7.76 -15.62 -11.02
CA HIS A 111 7.38 -16.96 -10.58
C HIS A 111 6.94 -17.01 -9.11
N ASN A 112 7.25 -15.97 -8.33
CA ASN A 112 6.87 -15.88 -6.94
C ASN A 112 5.89 -14.73 -6.74
N VAL A 113 4.62 -15.05 -6.50
CA VAL A 113 3.57 -14.04 -6.23
C VAL A 113 3.88 -13.17 -5.01
N GLU A 114 4.70 -13.67 -4.07
CA GLU A 114 5.14 -12.89 -2.92
C GLU A 114 6.01 -11.69 -3.31
N SER A 115 6.70 -11.75 -4.46
CA SER A 115 7.46 -10.62 -4.97
C SER A 115 6.59 -9.39 -5.26
N PHE A 116 5.32 -9.58 -5.62
CA PHE A 116 4.41 -8.44 -5.78
C PHE A 116 4.00 -7.81 -4.44
N LYS A 117 3.88 -8.60 -3.37
CA LYS A 117 3.58 -8.06 -2.04
C LYS A 117 4.78 -7.29 -1.47
N GLN A 118 6.00 -7.74 -1.77
CA GLN A 118 7.24 -7.07 -1.35
C GLN A 118 7.36 -5.65 -1.90
N THR A 119 6.90 -5.39 -3.13
CA THR A 119 6.92 -4.04 -3.71
C THR A 119 5.96 -3.08 -3.00
N ASP A 120 4.79 -3.57 -2.55
CA ASP A 120 3.87 -2.79 -1.72
C ASP A 120 4.49 -2.50 -0.34
N VAL A 121 5.25 -3.44 0.24
CA VAL A 121 5.96 -3.22 1.52
C VAL A 121 7.02 -2.13 1.39
N TYR A 122 7.79 -2.11 0.30
CA TYR A 122 8.73 -1.02 0.00
C TYR A 122 8.01 0.33 -0.07
N SER A 123 6.90 0.37 -0.84
CA SER A 123 6.10 1.59 -0.99
C SER A 123 5.51 2.06 0.35
N MET A 124 5.07 1.12 1.19
CA MET A 124 4.58 1.39 2.55
C MET A 124 5.67 2.00 3.42
N ALA A 125 6.91 1.52 3.33
CA ALA A 125 8.02 2.05 4.10
C ALA A 125 8.28 3.53 3.79
N LEU A 126 8.17 3.94 2.52
CA LEU A 126 8.26 5.35 2.12
C LEU A 126 7.12 6.19 2.74
N VAL A 127 5.90 5.67 2.76
CA VAL A 127 4.76 6.36 3.39
C VAL A 127 4.93 6.47 4.91
N LEU A 128 5.42 5.41 5.56
CA LEU A 128 5.73 5.45 7.00
C LEU A 128 6.82 6.48 7.31
N TRP A 129 7.81 6.61 6.44
CA TRP A 129 8.82 7.66 6.52
C TRP A 129 8.19 9.06 6.36
N GLU A 130 7.27 9.25 5.40
CA GLU A 130 6.53 10.52 5.26
C GLU A 130 5.79 10.90 6.54
N MET A 131 5.07 9.94 7.17
CA MET A 131 4.41 10.18 8.46
C MET A 131 5.41 10.57 9.55
N THR A 132 6.51 9.82 9.66
CA THR A 132 7.56 10.02 10.68
C THR A 132 8.23 11.39 10.52
N SER A 133 8.47 11.84 9.28
CA SER A 133 9.07 13.14 8.98
C SER A 133 8.24 14.35 9.46
N ARG A 134 6.97 14.11 9.81
CA ARG A 134 6.04 15.13 10.32
C ARG A 134 5.67 14.92 11.79
N CYS A 135 6.31 13.97 12.47
CA CYS A 135 6.07 13.69 13.88
C CYS A 135 6.96 14.57 14.76
N ASN A 136 6.37 15.23 15.76
CA ASN A 136 7.12 15.84 16.86
C ASN A 136 7.01 14.93 18.08
N ALA A 137 8.14 14.43 18.57
CA ALA A 137 8.24 13.47 19.67
C ALA A 137 8.74 14.13 20.95
#